data_AF-A0A2N0W1T0-F1
#
_entry.id   AF-A0A2N0W1T0-F1
#
_cell.length_a   1.000
_cell.length_b   1.000
_cell.length_c   1.000
_cell.angle_alpha   90.00
_cell.angle_beta   90.00
_cell.angle_gamma   90.00
#
_symmetry.space_group_name_H-M   'P 1'
#
loop_
_entity.id
_entity.type
_entity.pdbx_description
1 polymer ?
#
loop_
_entity_poly.entity_id
_entity_poly.type
_entity_poly.pdbx_seq_one_letter_code
_entity_poly.pdbx_strand_id
1 'polypeptide(L)'
;MYIAIDGDDVGRKITSSYLSNSEEKLACISNKLNETTKKISNMLLVNRFEIIFQAADGVTAKTDDDVDVDLNIVFDKIKSYSFDGITFSAGVGASLREAYVALLNSKSNGKNMISIYKDI
;
A
#
# COMPACT_ATOMS: atom_id res chain seq x y z
N MET A 1 10.91 5.79 11.52
CA MET A 1 10.26 4.57 10.98
C MET A 1 9.79 4.77 9.53
N TYR A 2 9.87 3.73 8.68
CA TYR A 2 9.35 3.73 7.30
C TYR A 2 8.18 2.75 7.15
N ILE A 3 7.21 3.12 6.32
CA ILE A 3 6.13 2.25 5.86
C ILE A 3 6.10 2.23 4.33
N ALA A 4 6.11 1.04 3.74
CA ALA A 4 5.93 0.82 2.31
C ALA A 4 4.63 0.05 2.10
N ILE A 5 3.75 0.56 1.24
CA ILE A 5 2.41 0.03 0.95
C ILE A 5 2.34 -0.23 -0.54
N ASP A 6 1.75 -1.35 -0.94
CA ASP A 6 1.59 -1.67 -2.36
C ASP A 6 0.33 -2.51 -2.60
N GLY A 7 -0.30 -2.27 -3.75
CA GLY A 7 -1.55 -2.94 -4.13
C GLY A 7 -1.36 -4.42 -4.42
N ASP A 8 -2.35 -5.22 -4.05
CA ASP A 8 -2.34 -6.66 -4.20
C ASP A 8 -3.05 -7.09 -5.49
N ASP A 9 -2.39 -7.96 -6.25
CA ASP A 9 -2.86 -8.51 -7.53
C ASP A 9 -3.20 -7.46 -8.62
N VAL A 10 -2.73 -6.21 -8.47
CA VAL A 10 -2.95 -5.11 -9.41
C VAL A 10 -2.48 -5.48 -10.82
N GLY A 11 -1.27 -6.01 -10.95
CA GLY A 11 -0.73 -6.47 -12.25
C GLY A 11 -1.64 -7.49 -12.93
N ARG A 12 -2.22 -8.43 -12.18
CA ARG A 12 -3.15 -9.44 -12.72
C ARG A 12 -4.45 -8.79 -13.22
N LYS A 13 -4.99 -7.82 -12.47
CA LYS A 13 -6.20 -7.08 -12.88
C LYS A 13 -5.95 -6.27 -14.15
N ILE A 14 -4.80 -5.59 -14.24
CA ILE A 14 -4.37 -4.88 -15.45
C ILE A 14 -4.25 -5.85 -16.63
N THR A 15 -3.56 -6.98 -16.46
CA THR A 15 -3.46 -8.02 -17.50
C THR A 15 -4.83 -8.51 -17.97
N SER A 16 -5.79 -8.70 -17.05
CA SER A 16 -7.14 -9.14 -17.43
C SER A 16 -7.88 -8.14 -18.33
N SER A 17 -7.64 -6.84 -18.16
CA SER A 17 -8.22 -5.80 -19.02
C SER A 17 -7.63 -5.87 -20.43
N TYR A 18 -6.32 -6.09 -20.56
CA TYR A 18 -5.68 -6.31 -21.85
C TYR A 18 -6.19 -7.58 -22.54
N LEU A 19 -6.24 -8.71 -21.84
CA LEU A 19 -6.70 -9.98 -22.42
C LEU A 19 -8.17 -9.94 -22.84
N SER A 20 -8.97 -9.07 -22.22
CA SER A 20 -10.37 -8.87 -22.60
C SER A 20 -10.59 -7.68 -23.54
N ASN A 21 -9.53 -7.04 -24.05
CA ASN A 21 -9.59 -5.83 -24.89
C ASN A 21 -10.53 -4.74 -24.32
N SER A 22 -10.47 -4.54 -23.01
CA SER A 22 -11.37 -3.61 -22.31
C SER A 22 -10.63 -2.38 -21.81
N GLU A 23 -10.61 -1.34 -22.65
CA GLU A 23 -10.03 -0.03 -22.31
C GLU A 23 -10.74 0.60 -21.10
N GLU A 24 -12.06 0.46 -21.03
CA GLU A 24 -12.87 0.99 -19.92
C GLU A 24 -12.46 0.41 -18.57
N LYS A 25 -12.25 -0.92 -18.50
CA LYS A 25 -11.77 -1.57 -17.27
C LYS A 25 -10.36 -1.12 -16.92
N LEU A 26 -9.47 -0.99 -17.90
CA LEU A 26 -8.10 -0.53 -17.67
C LEU A 26 -8.08 0.90 -17.13
N ALA A 27 -8.84 1.81 -17.74
CA ALA A 27 -8.99 3.20 -17.29
C ALA A 27 -9.62 3.27 -15.89
N CYS A 28 -10.66 2.47 -15.63
CA CYS A 28 -11.31 2.40 -14.33
C CYS A 28 -10.32 1.97 -13.22
N ILE A 29 -9.54 0.92 -13.46
CA ILE A 29 -8.52 0.45 -12.51
C ILE A 29 -7.48 1.55 -12.25
N SER A 30 -6.94 2.18 -13.30
CA SER A 30 -5.95 3.25 -13.17
C SER A 30 -6.47 4.42 -12.34
N ASN A 31 -7.69 4.89 -12.62
CA ASN A 31 -8.32 5.98 -11.89
C ASN A 31 -8.54 5.62 -10.41
N LYS A 32 -9.11 4.45 -10.13
CA LYS A 32 -9.35 4.00 -8.76
C LYS A 32 -8.05 3.81 -7.97
N LEU A 33 -6.98 3.31 -8.59
CA LEU A 33 -5.66 3.22 -7.97
C LEU A 33 -5.11 4.60 -7.61
N ASN A 34 -5.15 5.54 -8.55
CA ASN A 34 -4.71 6.91 -8.32
C ASN A 34 -5.51 7.62 -7.20
N GLU A 35 -6.83 7.44 -7.17
CA GLU A 35 -7.65 7.99 -6.10
C GLU A 35 -7.35 7.34 -4.75
N THR A 36 -7.13 6.02 -4.75
CA THR A 36 -6.90 5.26 -3.52
C THR A 36 -5.52 5.54 -2.92
N THR A 37 -4.46 5.58 -3.74
CA THR A 37 -3.12 5.95 -3.26
C THR A 37 -3.10 7.38 -2.73
N LYS A 38 -3.84 8.32 -3.33
CA LYS A 38 -4.04 9.67 -2.76
C LYS A 38 -4.74 9.63 -1.41
N LYS A 39 -5.80 8.81 -1.24
CA LYS A 39 -6.48 8.65 0.06
C LYS A 39 -5.55 8.08 1.13
N ILE A 40 -4.76 7.07 0.78
CA ILE A 40 -3.74 6.48 1.66
C ILE A 40 -2.71 7.53 2.06
N SER A 41 -2.14 8.26 1.11
CA SER A 41 -1.17 9.33 1.40
C SER A 41 -1.74 10.42 2.29
N ASN A 42 -2.96 10.89 2.02
CA ASN A 42 -3.62 11.89 2.86
C ASN A 42 -3.84 11.38 4.29
N MET A 43 -4.22 10.11 4.45
CA MET A 43 -4.37 9.49 5.76
C MET A 43 -3.02 9.41 6.50
N LEU A 44 -1.95 9.03 5.80
CA LEU A 44 -0.60 8.99 6.37
C LEU A 44 -0.13 10.39 6.79
N LEU A 45 -0.36 11.42 5.96
CA LEU A 45 -0.04 12.81 6.27
C LEU A 45 -0.75 13.28 7.57
N VAL A 46 -2.03 12.95 7.73
CA VAL A 46 -2.80 13.25 8.96
C VAL A 46 -2.21 12.54 10.19
N ASN A 47 -1.63 11.36 10.00
CA ASN A 47 -0.92 10.60 11.03
C ASN A 47 0.57 10.96 11.13
N ARG A 48 0.96 12.18 10.70
CA ARG A 48 2.32 12.74 10.82
C ARG A 48 3.41 11.95 10.09
N PHE A 49 3.05 11.29 9.00
CA PHE A 49 4.04 10.78 8.07
C PHE A 49 4.41 11.83 7.03
N GLU A 50 5.66 11.81 6.57
CA GLU A 50 6.13 12.47 5.37
C GLU A 50 6.07 11.48 4.19
N ILE A 51 5.39 11.85 3.11
CA ILE A 51 5.29 11.02 1.90
C ILE A 51 6.59 11.12 1.09
N ILE A 52 7.20 9.97 0.81
CA ILE A 52 8.41 9.86 -0.01
C ILE A 52 8.05 9.46 -1.45
N PHE A 53 7.04 8.59 -1.60
CA PHE A 53 6.62 8.04 -2.88
C PHE A 53 5.12 7.82 -2.90
N GLN A 54 4.47 8.19 -4.01
CA GLN A 54 3.08 7.87 -4.31
C GLN A 54 2.95 7.76 -5.83
N ALA A 55 2.82 6.55 -6.35
CA ALA A 55 2.57 6.32 -7.76
C ALA A 55 1.93 4.96 -8.00
N ALA A 56 1.14 4.85 -9.07
CA ALA A 56 0.42 3.63 -9.44
C ALA A 56 -0.39 3.09 -8.25
N ASP A 57 0.00 1.93 -7.72
CA ASP A 57 -0.60 1.23 -6.60
C ASP A 57 0.23 1.30 -5.30
N GLY A 58 1.37 2.00 -5.33
CA GLY A 58 2.33 2.06 -4.23
C GLY A 58 2.38 3.41 -3.51
N VAL A 59 2.58 3.35 -2.20
CA VAL A 59 2.83 4.52 -1.33
C VAL A 59 3.95 4.19 -0.35
N THR A 60 4.96 5.05 -0.25
CA THR A 60 6.01 4.95 0.77
C THR A 60 6.08 6.24 1.56
N ALA A 61 6.13 6.11 2.87
CA ALA A 61 6.21 7.23 3.79
C ALA A 61 7.16 6.94 4.95
N LYS A 62 7.59 7.98 5.64
CA LYS A 62 8.36 7.88 6.88
C LYS A 62 7.74 8.75 7.95
N THR A 63 8.00 8.42 9.21
CA THR A 63 7.74 9.30 10.34
C THR A 63 8.93 9.20 11.30
N ASP A 64 9.07 10.20 12.16
CA ASP A 64 10.13 10.23 13.16
C ASP A 64 9.84 9.19 14.27
N ASP A 65 10.89 8.67 14.91
CA ASP A 65 10.78 7.56 15.87
C ASP A 65 10.14 7.98 17.22
N ASP A 66 9.94 9.27 17.45
CA ASP A 66 9.26 9.86 18.61
C ASP A 66 7.73 9.96 18.45
N VAL A 67 7.21 9.66 17.26
CA VAL A 67 5.77 9.61 16.99
C VAL A 67 5.25 8.21 17.33
N ASP A 68 4.43 8.14 18.40
CA ASP A 68 3.70 6.92 18.72
C ASP A 68 2.56 6.71 17.71
N VAL A 69 2.79 5.79 16.77
CA VAL A 69 1.82 5.43 15.72
C VAL A 69 1.29 4.04 15.98
N ASP A 70 -0.02 3.93 16.18
CA ASP A 70 -0.70 2.64 16.18
C ASP A 70 -0.82 2.09 14.75
N LEU A 71 0.11 1.22 14.39
CA LEU A 71 0.17 0.58 13.07
C LEU A 71 -1.07 -0.27 12.77
N ASN A 72 -1.77 -0.80 13.78
CA ASN A 72 -2.99 -1.57 13.55
C ASN A 72 -4.11 -0.64 13.08
N ILE A 73 -4.28 0.52 13.73
CA ILE A 73 -5.28 1.53 13.31
C ILE A 73 -4.97 2.04 11.90
N VAL A 74 -3.70 2.37 11.63
CA VAL A 74 -3.25 2.81 10.31
C VAL A 74 -3.57 1.75 9.26
N PHE A 75 -3.27 0.49 9.54
CA PHE A 75 -3.47 -0.59 8.59
C PHE A 75 -4.94 -0.97 8.39
N ASP A 76 -5.75 -0.97 9.44
CA ASP A 76 -7.21 -1.15 9.31
C ASP A 76 -7.82 -0.04 8.46
N LYS A 77 -7.30 1.18 8.57
CA LYS A 77 -7.72 2.27 7.69
C LYS A 77 -7.31 2.02 6.24
N ILE A 78 -6.10 1.54 5.99
CA ILE A 78 -5.63 1.15 4.64
C ILE A 78 -6.55 0.06 4.05
N LYS A 79 -6.88 -0.98 4.82
CA LYS A 79 -7.80 -2.04 4.38
C LYS A 79 -9.15 -1.49 3.95
N SER A 80 -9.67 -0.48 4.66
CA SER A 80 -10.95 0.16 4.33
C SER A 80 -10.97 0.85 2.96
N TYR A 81 -9.81 1.09 2.34
CA TYR A 81 -9.70 1.65 1.00
C TYR A 81 -9.62 0.61 -0.11
N SER A 82 -9.70 -0.69 0.21
CA SER A 82 -9.77 -1.77 -0.79
C SER A 82 -10.98 -1.60 -1.70
N PHE A 83 -10.85 -1.97 -2.98
CA PHE A 83 -11.91 -1.83 -3.98
C PHE A 83 -11.78 -2.91 -5.07
N ASP A 84 -12.89 -3.33 -5.67
CA ASP A 84 -12.93 -4.28 -6.81
C ASP A 84 -12.08 -5.57 -6.63
N GLY A 85 -11.90 -6.00 -5.38
CA GLY A 85 -11.06 -7.14 -5.00
C GLY A 85 -9.54 -6.86 -5.04
N ILE A 86 -9.12 -5.61 -5.25
CA ILE A 86 -7.76 -5.13 -4.97
C ILE A 86 -7.69 -4.76 -3.49
N THR A 87 -6.71 -5.34 -2.82
CA THR A 87 -6.38 -5.05 -1.41
C THR A 87 -4.98 -4.44 -1.35
N PHE A 88 -4.50 -4.12 -0.15
CA PHE A 88 -3.19 -3.51 0.02
C PHE A 88 -2.42 -4.23 1.11
N SER A 89 -1.14 -4.46 0.83
CA SER A 89 -0.19 -4.99 1.79
C SER A 89 0.80 -3.90 2.20
N ALA A 90 1.29 -3.99 3.44
CA ALA A 90 2.23 -3.03 3.97
C ALA A 90 3.43 -3.72 4.63
N GLY A 91 4.56 -3.02 4.64
CA GLY A 91 5.78 -3.41 5.33
C GLY A 91 6.34 -2.24 6.11
N VAL A 92 6.78 -2.49 7.34
CA VAL A 92 7.32 -1.46 8.24
C VAL A 92 8.75 -1.83 8.66
N GLY A 93 9.63 -0.84 8.70
CA GLY A 93 11.03 -1.04 9.12
C GLY A 93 11.74 0.25 9.51
N ALA A 94 12.95 0.14 10.07
CA ALA A 94 13.77 1.29 10.44
C ALA A 94 14.45 1.94 9.22
N SER A 95 14.50 1.24 8.09
CA SER A 95 15.01 1.76 6.81
C SER A 95 14.08 1.40 5.65
N LEU A 96 14.23 2.08 4.51
CA LEU A 96 13.52 1.74 3.27
C LEU A 96 13.71 0.27 2.89
N ARG A 97 14.93 -0.27 3.07
CA ARG A 97 15.23 -1.67 2.78
C ARG A 97 14.40 -2.61 3.66
N GLU A 98 14.35 -2.35 4.95
CA GLU A 98 13.61 -3.17 5.91
C GLU A 98 12.10 -3.12 5.65
N ALA A 99 11.56 -1.92 5.44
CA ALA A 99 10.15 -1.75 5.08
C ALA A 99 9.80 -2.50 3.79
N TYR A 100 10.69 -2.48 2.79
CA TYR A 100 10.50 -3.22 1.55
C TYR A 100 10.56 -4.74 1.75
N VAL A 101 11.53 -5.26 2.52
CA VAL A 101 11.60 -6.70 2.83
C VAL A 101 10.35 -7.16 3.59
N ALA A 102 9.88 -6.37 4.55
CA ALA A 102 8.64 -6.66 5.27
C ALA A 102 7.41 -6.63 4.34
N LEU A 103 7.36 -5.71 3.37
CA LEU A 103 6.29 -5.67 2.38
C LEU A 103 6.29 -6.93 1.50
N LEU A 104 7.47 -7.40 1.07
CA LEU A 104 7.58 -8.66 0.32
C LEU A 104 7.07 -9.86 1.13
N ASN A 105 7.33 -9.89 2.44
CA ASN A 105 6.78 -10.89 3.33
C ASN A 105 5.25 -10.84 3.35
N SER A 106 4.65 -9.66 3.54
CA SER A 106 3.19 -9.45 3.50
C SER A 106 2.56 -9.95 2.19
N LYS A 107 3.20 -9.62 1.05
CA LYS A 107 2.72 -10.03 -0.28
C LYS A 107 2.83 -11.52 -0.56
N SER A 108 3.81 -12.19 0.07
CA SER A 108 4.05 -13.62 -0.10
C SER A 108 3.20 -14.47 0.86
N ASN A 109 2.89 -13.94 2.04
CA ASN A 109 2.21 -14.67 3.12
C ASN A 109 0.71 -14.37 3.23
N GLY A 110 0.05 -14.21 2.08
CA GLY A 110 -1.42 -14.14 2.02
C GLY A 110 -2.01 -12.79 1.65
N LYS A 111 -1.19 -11.73 1.53
CA LYS A 111 -1.60 -10.38 1.12
C LYS A 111 -2.59 -9.73 2.09
N ASN A 112 -3.02 -8.50 1.80
CA ASN A 112 -3.95 -7.74 2.65
C ASN A 112 -3.51 -7.70 4.13
N MET A 113 -2.20 -7.66 4.36
CA MET A 113 -1.59 -7.71 5.68
C MET A 113 -0.43 -6.72 5.82
N ILE A 114 -0.10 -6.40 7.06
CA ILE A 114 1.08 -5.62 7.43
C ILE A 114 2.09 -6.54 8.10
N SER A 115 3.37 -6.39 7.74
CA SER A 115 4.47 -7.05 8.43
C SER A 115 5.43 -6.00 8.98
N ILE A 116 6.00 -6.26 10.15
CA ILE A 116 7.02 -5.42 10.77
C ILE A 116 8.33 -6.17 10.67
N TYR A 117 9.37 -5.57 10.11
CA TYR A 117 10.65 -6.23 9.83
C TYR A 117 11.27 -6.93 11.05
N LYS A 118 11.07 -6.37 12.25
CA LYS A 118 11.58 -6.94 13.50
C LYS A 118 10.91 -8.27 13.92
N ASP A 119 9.74 -8.57 13.35
CA ASP A 119 8.92 -9.74 13.70
C ASP A 119 9.03 -10.87 12.65
N ILE A 120 9.90 -10.70 11.65
CA ILE A 120 10.13 -11.64 10.53
C ILE A 120 11.49 -12.31 10.72
#